data_AF-A0A830B671-F1
#
_entry.id   AF-A0A830B671-F1
#
_cell.length_a   1.000
_cell.length_b   1.000
_cell.length_c   1.000
_cell.angle_alpha   90.00
_cell.angle_beta   90.00
_cell.angle_gamma   90.00
#
_symmetry.space_group_name_H-M   'P 1'
#
loop_
_entity.id
_entity.type
_entity.pdbx_description
1 polymer ?
#
loop_
_entity_poly.entity_id
_entity_poly.type
_entity_poly.pdbx_seq_one_letter_code
_entity_poly.pdbx_strand_id
1 'polypeptide(L)' 'KKTQLSSSKKSHSRSIKAGLQFLVGRITLFLKAGKYAKRVGVRDPVYLAAVLEYLATRVLIF' A
#
# COMPACT_ATOMS: atom_id res chain seq x y z
N LYS A 1 13.36 31.38 18.76
CA LYS A 1 13.67 30.08 18.11
C LYS A 1 12.99 30.05 16.75
N LYS A 2 13.73 30.23 15.65
CA LYS A 2 13.22 30.22 14.29
C LYS A 2 12.73 28.79 13.98
N THR A 3 11.41 28.58 13.96
CA THR A 3 10.79 27.33 13.53
C THR A 3 11.07 27.15 12.05
N GLN A 4 12.08 26.33 11.75
CA GLN A 4 12.36 25.88 10.39
C GLN A 4 11.17 25.05 9.92
N LEU A 5 10.32 25.60 9.06
CA LEU A 5 9.30 24.86 8.34
C LEU A 5 10.02 23.97 7.32
N SER A 6 10.41 22.77 7.75
CA SER A 6 11.06 21.79 6.89
C SER A 6 10.15 21.52 5.69
N SER A 7 10.66 21.77 4.48
CA SER A 7 9.95 21.51 3.24
C SER A 7 9.47 20.05 3.22
N SER A 8 8.17 19.88 3.42
CA SER A 8 7.50 18.58 3.39
C SER A 8 7.78 17.92 2.04
N LYS A 9 8.64 16.90 2.02
CA LYS A 9 8.82 16.07 0.82
C LYS A 9 7.44 15.53 0.44
N LYS A 10 6.99 15.80 -0.80
CA LYS A 10 5.71 15.32 -1.32
C LYS A 10 5.54 13.84 -0.97
N SER A 11 4.59 13.55 -0.09
CA SER A 11 4.29 12.20 0.37
C SER A 11 3.64 11.45 -0.79
N HIS A 12 4.41 10.58 -1.45
CA HIS A 12 3.87 9.69 -2.46
C HIS A 12 3.30 8.45 -1.77
N SER A 13 2.10 8.05 -2.18
CA SER A 13 1.45 6.86 -1.64
C SER A 13 2.26 5.60 -1.99
N ARG A 14 2.16 4.58 -1.13
CA ARG A 14 2.84 3.28 -1.35
C ARG A 14 2.33 2.57 -2.60
N SER A 15 1.08 2.81 -3.00
CA SER A 15 0.51 2.32 -4.25
C SER A 15 1.16 2.98 -5.48
N ILE A 16 1.31 4.31 -5.49
CA ILE A 16 1.98 5.04 -6.58
C ILE A 16 3.43 4.57 -6.73
N LYS A 17 4.14 4.37 -5.62
CA LYS A 17 5.52 3.85 -5.64
C LYS A 17 5.62 2.41 -6.15
N ALA A 18 4.57 1.61 -5.98
CA ALA A 18 4.51 0.22 -6.44
C ALA A 18 3.94 0.07 -7.86
N GLY A 19 3.40 1.15 -8.45
CA GLY A 19 2.76 1.10 -9.77
C GLY A 19 1.44 0.32 -9.79
N LEU A 20 0.76 0.19 -8.65
CA LEU A 20 -0.47 -0.58 -8.49
C LEU A 20 -1.68 0.36 -8.35
N GLN A 21 -2.79 0.03 -9.01
CA GLN A 21 -4.08 0.71 -8.84
C GLN A 21 -4.69 0.43 -7.47
N PHE A 22 -4.48 -0.76 -6.93
CA PHE A 22 -4.98 -1.12 -5.61
C PHE A 22 -4.29 -0.34 -4.48
N LEU A 23 -5.08 0.10 -3.49
CA LEU A 23 -4.59 0.88 -2.34
C LEU A 23 -3.79 0.01 -1.34
N VAL A 24 -2.49 -0.13 -1.58
CA VAL A 24 -1.54 -0.85 -0.69
C VAL A 24 -1.62 -0.38 0.77
N GLY A 25 -1.85 0.91 1.00
CA GLY A 25 -2.01 1.46 2.35
C GLY A 25 -3.19 0.85 3.12
N ARG A 26 -4.33 0.62 2.44
CA ARG A 26 -5.52 0.03 3.06
C ARG A 26 -5.32 -1.45 3.38
N ILE A 27 -4.65 -2.18 2.50
CA ILE A 27 -4.30 -3.59 2.74
C ILE A 27 -3.46 -3.72 4.01
N THR A 28 -2.52 -2.80 4.27
CA THR A 28 -1.75 -2.82 5.52
C THR A 28 -2.61 -2.63 6.77
N LEU A 29 -3.65 -1.80 6.67
CA LEU A 29 -4.58 -1.57 7.78
C LEU A 29 -5.40 -2.83 8.06
N PHE A 30 -5.94 -3.46 7.02
CA PHE A 30 -6.72 -4.70 7.17
C PHE A 30 -5.87 -5.87 7.68
N LEU A 31 -4.62 -5.99 7.23
CA LEU A 31 -3.71 -7.03 7.72
C LEU A 31 -3.42 -6.89 9.23
N LYS A 32 -3.29 -5.65 9.71
CA LYS A 32 -3.09 -5.36 11.14
C LYS A 32 -4.37 -5.52 11.96
N ALA A 33 -5.50 -5.04 11.43
CA ALA A 33 -6.81 -5.14 12.10
C ALA A 33 -7.24 -6.61 12.28
N GLY A 34 -7.03 -7.45 11.25
CA GLY A 34 -7.33 -8.87 11.32
C GLY A 34 -6.30 -9.73 12.07
N LYS A 35 -5.21 -9.13 12.58
CA LYS A 35 -4.15 -9.82 13.34
C LYS A 35 -3.59 -11.08 12.63
N TYR A 36 -3.53 -11.09 11.31
CA TYR A 36 -3.11 -12.26 10.52
C TYR A 36 -1.64 -12.66 10.72
N ALA A 37 -0.80 -11.75 11.19
CA ALA A 37 0.60 -12.02 11.51
C ALA A 37 1.08 -11.13 12.66
N LYS A 38 2.08 -11.62 13.40
CA LYS A 38 2.73 -10.87 14.50
C LYS A 38 3.46 -9.62 13.98
N ARG A 39 3.97 -9.65 12.75
CA ARG A 39 4.61 -8.53 12.06
C ARG A 39 4.19 -8.57 10.59
N VAL A 40 3.92 -7.39 10.02
CA VAL A 40 3.66 -7.21 8.58
C VAL A 40 4.85 -6.47 7.99
N GLY A 41 5.55 -7.14 7.07
CA GLY A 41 6.68 -6.60 6.32
C GLY A 41 6.27 -5.51 5.33
N VAL A 42 7.25 -4.78 4.81
CA VAL A 42 6.99 -3.67 3.86
C VAL A 42 6.47 -4.18 2.51
N ARG A 43 6.92 -5.37 2.09
CA ARG A 43 6.59 -5.97 0.78
C ARG A 43 5.31 -6.80 0.80
N ASP A 44 4.94 -7.38 1.93
CA ASP A 44 3.76 -8.24 2.10
C ASP A 44 2.47 -7.60 1.54
N PRO A 45 2.12 -6.34 1.87
CA PRO A 45 0.91 -5.72 1.33
C PRO A 45 1.02 -5.36 -0.15
N VAL A 46 2.24 -5.19 -0.68
CA VAL A 46 2.46 -4.93 -2.11
C VAL A 46 2.23 -6.21 -2.90
N TYR A 47 2.72 -7.35 -2.39
CA TYR A 47 2.50 -8.65 -3.02
C TYR A 47 1.01 -9.00 -3.07
N LEU A 48 0.31 -8.83 -1.94
CA LEU A 48 -1.13 -9.09 -1.87
C LEU A 48 -1.92 -8.13 -2.81
N ALA A 49 -1.54 -6.85 -2.85
CA ALA A 49 -2.15 -5.90 -3.79
C ALA A 49 -1.98 -6.33 -5.25
N ALA A 50 -0.78 -6.77 -5.64
CA ALA A 50 -0.49 -7.20 -7.00
C ALA A 50 -1.31 -8.44 -7.41
N VAL A 51 -1.44 -9.43 -6.53
CA VAL A 51 -2.25 -10.63 -6.80
C VAL A 51 -3.73 -10.27 -6.94
N LEU A 52 -4.26 -9.42 -6.05
CA LEU A 52 -5.65 -8.97 -6.11
C LEU A 52 -5.93 -8.15 -7.37
N GLU A 53 -5.02 -7.24 -7.75
CA GLU A 53 -5.13 -6.45 -8.97
C GLU A 53 -5.15 -7.34 -10.20
N TYR A 54 -4.21 -8.29 -10.30
CA TYR A 54 -4.19 -9.24 -11.39
C TYR A 54 -5.48 -10.05 -11.51
N LEU A 55 -6.02 -10.57 -10.40
CA LEU A 55 -7.28 -11.33 -10.41
C LEU A 55 -8.46 -10.44 -10.82
N ALA A 56 -8.55 -9.23 -10.27
CA ALA A 56 -9.63 -8.29 -10.58
C ALA A 56 -9.57 -7.84 -12.05
N THR A 57 -8.38 -7.46 -12.53
CA THR A 57 -8.16 -7.08 -13.92
C THR A 57 -8.47 -8.23 -14.86
N ARG A 58 -8.12 -9.48 -14.50
CA ARG A 58 -8.45 -10.66 -15.31
C ARG A 58 -9.95 -10.91 -15.40
N VAL A 59 -10.67 -10.86 -14.29
CA VAL A 59 -12.12 -11.10 -14.29
C VAL A 59 -12.87 -9.97 -15.00
N LEU A 60 -12.37 -8.74 -14.92
CA LEU A 60 -12.98 -7.58 -15.59
C LEU A 60 -12.73 -7.59 -17.10
N ILE A 61 -11.55 -8.04 -17.54
CA ILE A 61 -11.12 -7.97 -18.95
C ILE A 61 -11.44 -9.26 -19.71
N PHE A 62 -11.60 -10.39 -19.02
CA PHE A 62 -12.13 -11.62 -19.60
C PHE A 62 -13.64 -11.49 -19.84
#